data_AF-A0A3D3CRN6-F1
#
_entry.id   AF-A0A3D3CRN6-F1
#
_cell.length_a   1.000
_cell.length_b   1.000
_cell.length_c   1.000
_cell.angle_alpha   90.00
_cell.angle_beta   90.00
_cell.angle_gamma   90.00
#
_symmetry.space_group_name_H-M   'P 1'
#
loop_
_entity.id
_entity.type
_entity.pdbx_description
1 polymer ?
#
loop_
_entity_poly.entity_id
_entity_poly.type
_entity_poly.pdbx_seq_one_letter_code
_entity_poly.pdbx_strand_id
1 'polypeptide(L)' 'MNQKEQFQALYGNLNTEQKRAVDTIEGPVLVIAGPGTGKTQILGARIGKILLETDTAPENILCLTYTDA' A
#
# COMPACT_ATOMS: atom_id res chain seq x y z
N MET A 1 5.05 -16.77 -9.64
CA MET A 1 5.59 -15.68 -8.82
C MET A 1 5.01 -15.80 -7.43
N ASN A 2 5.82 -15.72 -6.38
CA ASN A 2 5.33 -15.67 -5.00
C ASN A 2 4.86 -14.24 -4.64
N GLN A 3 4.18 -14.08 -3.49
CA GLN A 3 3.62 -12.78 -3.06
C GLN A 3 4.70 -11.69 -2.95
N LYS A 4 5.90 -12.05 -2.49
CA LYS A 4 7.03 -11.13 -2.35
C LYS A 4 7.50 -10.63 -3.72
N GLU A 5 7.59 -11.50 -4.72
CA GLU A 5 7.96 -11.14 -6.09
C GLU A 5 6.91 -10.24 -6.76
N GLN A 6 5.61 -10.52 -6.53
CA GLN A 6 4.52 -9.67 -7.02
C GLN A 6 4.59 -8.26 -6.40
N PHE A 7 4.81 -8.19 -5.08
CA PHE A 7 4.99 -6.92 -4.39
C PHE A 7 6.18 -6.13 -4.95
N GLN A 8 7.33 -6.76 -5.14
CA GLN A 8 8.53 -6.09 -5.66
C GLN A 8 8.32 -5.56 -7.09
N ALA A 9 7.65 -6.32 -7.96
CA ALA A 9 7.31 -5.86 -9.29
C ALA A 9 6.39 -4.61 -9.26
N LEU A 10 5.39 -4.61 -8.38
CA LEU A 10 4.49 -3.47 -8.21
C LEU A 10 5.20 -2.25 -7.60
N TYR A 11 5.98 -2.46 -6.54
CA TYR A 11 6.73 -1.42 -5.83
C TYR A 11 7.78 -0.76 -6.74
N GLY A 12 8.41 -1.53 -7.63
CA GLY A 12 9.35 -1.03 -8.63
C GLY A 12 8.77 0.03 -9.57
N ASN A 13 7.47 -0.05 -9.86
CA ASN A 13 6.76 0.88 -10.74
C ASN A 13 6.24 2.16 -10.03
N LEU A 14 6.41 2.27 -8.70
CA LEU A 14 5.97 3.45 -7.96
C LEU A 14 6.95 4.62 -8.09
N ASN A 15 6.40 5.83 -8.18
CA ASN A 15 7.21 7.05 -8.11
C ASN A 15 7.64 7.36 -6.65
N THR A 16 8.48 8.38 -6.47
CA THR A 16 9.04 8.74 -5.15
C THR A 16 7.98 9.06 -4.10
N GLU A 17 6.94 9.83 -4.44
CA GLU A 17 5.89 10.19 -3.49
C GLU A 17 4.99 8.99 -3.13
N GLN A 18 4.72 8.13 -4.11
CA GLN A 18 3.99 6.88 -3.87
C GLN A 18 4.79 5.94 -2.97
N LYS A 19 6.09 5.79 -3.20
CA LYS A 19 6.99 5.00 -2.33
C LYS A 19 7.00 5.57 -0.92
N ARG A 20 7.13 6.88 -0.75
CA ARG A 20 7.04 7.54 0.56
C ARG A 20 5.74 7.19 1.30
N ALA A 21 4.60 7.21 0.63
CA ALA A 21 3.32 6.83 1.22
C ALA A 21 3.27 5.35 1.64
N VAL A 22 3.87 4.46 0.84
CA VAL A 22 3.95 3.01 1.12
C VAL A 22 4.93 2.71 2.25
N ASP A 23 6.10 3.35 2.26
CA ASP A 23 7.20 3.08 3.19
C ASP A 23 6.98 3.69 4.58
N THR A 24 6.07 4.67 4.70
CA THR A 24 5.70 5.24 6.00
C THR A 24 4.73 4.29 6.71
N ILE A 25 5.30 3.33 7.44
CA ILE A 25 4.56 2.33 8.24
C ILE A 25 4.03 2.96 9.53
N GLU A 26 4.91 3.65 10.26
CA GLU A 26 4.58 4.23 11.56
C GLU A 26 3.82 5.56 11.44
N GLY A 27 2.79 5.70 12.26
CA GLY A 27 2.02 6.94 12.38
C GLY A 27 1.02 7.20 11.24
N PRO A 28 0.26 8.31 11.35
CA PRO A 28 -0.76 8.66 10.38
C PRO A 28 -0.16 9.20 9.08
N VAL A 29 -0.77 8.84 7.94
CA VAL A 29 -0.39 9.31 6.59
C VAL A 29 -1.63 9.81 5.87
N LEU A 30 -1.55 11.01 5.29
CA LEU A 30 -2.59 11.60 4.45
C LEU A 30 -2.08 11.72 3.01
N VAL A 31 -2.80 11.11 2.06
CA VAL A 31 -2.49 11.19 0.63
C VAL A 31 -3.57 11.99 -0.08
N ILE A 32 -3.19 13.14 -0.67
CA ILE A 32 -4.08 13.98 -1.48
C ILE A 32 -3.60 13.89 -2.92
N ALA A 33 -4.43 13.35 -3.81
CA ALA A 33 -4.07 13.18 -5.21
C ALA A 33 -5.29 13.19 -6.15
N GLY A 34 -5.09 13.69 -7.36
CA GLY A 34 -6.12 13.76 -8.39
C GLY A 34 -6.63 12.38 -8.87
N PRO A 35 -7.67 12.35 -9.73
CA PRO A 35 -8.14 11.12 -10.37
C PRO A 35 -7.01 10.42 -11.15
N GLY A 36 -7.04 9.09 -11.21
CA GLY A 36 -6.08 8.30 -12.03
C GLY A 36 -4.64 8.20 -11.49
N THR A 37 -4.32 8.77 -10.34
CA THR A 37 -2.95 8.78 -9.78
C THR A 37 -2.54 7.50 -9.03
N GLY A 38 -3.34 6.43 -9.13
CA GLY A 38 -3.03 5.15 -8.49
C GLY A 38 -3.30 5.08 -6.99
N LYS A 39 -4.22 5.90 -6.43
CA LYS A 39 -4.54 5.90 -4.98
C LYS A 39 -4.85 4.50 -4.42
N THR A 40 -5.67 3.72 -5.11
CA THR A 40 -6.01 2.34 -4.70
C THR A 40 -4.80 1.42 -4.75
N GLN A 41 -3.93 1.57 -5.75
CA GLN A 41 -2.67 0.82 -5.85
C GLN A 41 -1.73 1.14 -4.68
N ILE A 42 -1.63 2.41 -4.30
CA ILE A 42 -0.84 2.86 -3.13
C ILE A 42 -1.40 2.23 -1.85
N LEU A 43 -2.73 2.21 -1.68
CA LEU A 43 -3.38 1.62 -0.51
C LEU A 43 -3.03 0.13 -0.37
N GLY A 44 -3.19 -0.65 -1.45
CA GLY A 44 -2.84 -2.07 -1.45
C GLY A 44 -1.35 -2.32 -1.26
N ALA A 45 -0.49 -1.52 -1.89
CA ALA A 45 0.97 -1.61 -1.70
C ALA A 45 1.38 -1.32 -0.25
N ARG A 46 0.75 -0.33 0.40
CA ARG A 46 1.02 -0.01 1.81
C ARG A 46 0.61 -1.15 2.73
N ILE A 47 -0.54 -1.78 2.50
CA ILE A 47 -0.95 -2.99 3.24
C ILE A 47 0.06 -4.12 3.03
N GLY A 48 0.47 -4.37 1.78
CA GLY A 48 1.50 -5.37 1.47
C GLY A 48 2.84 -5.09 2.17
N LYS A 49 3.26 -3.83 2.22
CA LYS A 49 4.48 -3.41 2.93
C LYS A 49 4.40 -3.70 4.42
N ILE A 50 3.29 -3.35 5.08
CA ILE A 50 3.05 -3.65 6.50
C ILE A 50 3.14 -5.16 6.76
N LEU A 51 2.45 -5.96 5.95
CA LEU A 51 2.42 -7.43 6.12
C LEU A 51 3.76 -8.11 5.83
N LEU A 52 4.60 -7.52 4.96
CA LEU A 52 5.89 -8.10 4.59
C LEU A 52 7.03 -7.70 5.53
N GLU A 53 6.94 -6.54 6.17
CA GLU A 53 8.04 -5.95 6.95
C GLU A 53 7.78 -5.89 8.46
N THR A 54 6.54 -6.15 8.90
CA THR A 54 6.17 -6.18 10.32
C THR A 54 5.60 -7.54 10.71
N ASP A 55 5.37 -7.75 12.00
CA ASP A 55 4.67 -8.89 12.57
C ASP A 55 3.13 -8.70 12.62
N THR A 56 2.62 -7.64 11.98
CA THR A 56 1.18 -7.38 11.90
C THR A 56 0.47 -8.51 11.16
N ALA A 57 -0.44 -9.18 11.85
CA ALA A 57 -1.32 -10.16 11.23
C ALA A 57 -2.38 -9.48 10.33
N PRO A 58 -2.79 -10.08 9.20
CA PRO A 58 -3.79 -9.50 8.29
C PRO A 58 -5.10 -9.06 8.96
N GLU A 59 -5.57 -9.82 9.95
CA GLU A 59 -6.77 -9.53 10.74
C GLU A 59 -6.67 -8.24 11.58
N ASN A 60 -5.46 -7.71 11.79
CA ASN A 60 -5.23 -6.45 12.49
C ASN A 60 -5.29 -5.23 11.54
N ILE A 61 -5.55 -5.44 10.25
CA ILE A 61 -5.64 -4.37 9.24
C ILE A 61 -7.10 -4.20 8.81
N LEU A 62 -7.67 -3.02 9.10
CA LEU A 62 -8.98 -2.61 8.59
C LEU A 62 -8.82 -1.69 7.38
N CYS A 63 -9.29 -2.14 6.21
CA CYS A 63 -9.33 -1.35 4.99
C CYS A 63 -10.79 -1.04 4.63
N LEU A 64 -11.16 0.25 4.64
CA LEU A 64 -12.53 0.69 4.33
C LEU A 64 -12.58 1.35 2.95
N THR A 65 -13.54 0.93 2.14
CA THR A 65 -13.85 1.49 0.83
C THR A 65 -15.29 1.98 0.80
N TYR A 66 -15.67 2.71 -0.26
CA TYR A 66 -17.05 3.17 -0.43
C TYR A 66 -17.99 2.05 -0.90
N THR A 67 -17.46 1.07 -1.65
CA THR A 67 -18.22 -0.04 -2.24
C THR A 67 -17.40 -1.32 -2.24
N ASP A 68 -18.07 -2.47 -2.34
CA ASP A 68 -17.48 -3.82 -2.43
C ASP A 68 -17.00 -4.22 -3.84
N ALA A 69 -17.18 -3.33 -4.83
CA ALA A 69 -16.93 -3.59 -6.25
C ALA A 69 -15.44 -3.71 -6.61
#